data_AF-A0AAD9V571-F1
#
_entry.id   AF-A0AAD9V571-F1
#
_cell.length_a   1.000
_cell.length_b   1.000
_cell.length_c   1.000
_cell.angle_alpha   90.00
_cell.angle_beta   90.00
_cell.angle_gamma   90.00
#
_symmetry.space_group_name_H-M   'P 1'
#
loop_
_entity.id
_entity.type
_entity.pdbx_description
1 polymer ?
#
loop_
_entity_poly.entity_id
_entity_poly.type
_entity_poly.pdbx_seq_one_letter_code
_entity_poly.pdbx_strand_id
1 'polypeptide(L)'
;MDKPMCTYCGIKTESNGLTQPTAEERKWEAGRVEAYKCPNCGREERFPRYNHPGKLLETRCGRCGEFANCKALILRAMGFEVRHVTDWTDHVWVEVFSDSQQRWIHCDGGKCDENFLYERWWQKKLTYIIAFSKDEVADVTWRYSVKHKEVAQRRLLVREEWLARTLQSFNDWDKFQACL
;
A
#
# COMPACT_ATOMS: atom_id res chain seq x y z
N MET A 1 3.91 -7.81 10.71
CA MET A 1 3.24 -8.63 11.73
C MET A 1 2.19 -9.46 11.02
N ASP A 2 2.35 -10.78 11.05
CA ASP A 2 1.42 -11.68 10.35
C ASP A 2 0.30 -12.20 11.26
N LYS A 3 0.60 -12.44 12.54
CA LYS A 3 -0.38 -12.88 13.55
C LYS A 3 -0.05 -12.24 14.90
N PRO A 4 -1.04 -11.79 15.68
CA PRO A 4 -0.80 -11.31 17.03
C PRO A 4 -0.39 -12.41 17.99
N MET A 5 0.44 -12.03 18.96
CA MET A 5 0.70 -12.87 20.12
C MET A 5 -0.43 -12.65 21.11
N CYS A 6 -0.77 -13.69 21.88
CA CYS A 6 -1.75 -13.54 22.95
C CYS A 6 -1.20 -12.55 23.98
N THR A 7 -1.95 -11.50 24.28
CA THR A 7 -1.59 -10.43 25.22
C THR A 7 -1.43 -10.94 26.66
N TYR A 8 -2.08 -12.07 26.98
CA TYR A 8 -2.01 -12.69 28.30
C TYR A 8 -0.90 -13.76 28.41
N CYS A 9 -0.82 -14.69 27.46
CA CYS A 9 0.11 -15.82 27.53
C CYS A 9 1.44 -15.58 26.82
N GLY A 10 1.52 -14.58 25.94
CA GLY A 10 2.69 -14.34 25.09
C GLY A 10 2.95 -15.43 24.06
N ILE A 11 1.99 -16.33 23.78
CA ILE A 11 2.14 -17.38 22.76
C ILE A 11 1.50 -16.97 21.43
N LYS A 12 1.91 -17.63 20.34
CA LYS A 12 1.34 -17.43 19.01
C LYS A 12 -0.14 -17.82 19.01
N THR A 13 -0.96 -16.95 18.43
CA THR A 13 -2.38 -17.23 18.21
C THR A 13 -2.62 -17.88 16.85
N GLU A 14 -3.81 -18.46 16.70
CA GLU A 14 -4.29 -19.09 15.46
C GLU A 14 -5.41 -18.26 14.86
N SER A 15 -5.50 -18.23 13.53
CA SER A 15 -6.55 -17.46 12.84
C SER A 15 -7.92 -18.06 13.15
N ASN A 16 -8.86 -17.21 13.54
CA ASN A 16 -10.25 -17.54 13.82
C ASN A 16 -11.21 -16.83 12.83
N GLY A 17 -10.71 -16.44 11.66
CA GLY A 17 -11.50 -15.81 10.60
C GLY A 17 -11.59 -14.28 10.69
N LEU A 18 -12.62 -13.72 10.06
CA LEU A 18 -12.87 -12.29 10.03
C LEU A 18 -14.02 -11.93 10.97
N THR A 19 -13.90 -10.78 11.63
CA THR A 19 -14.97 -10.20 12.46
C THR A 19 -15.26 -8.76 12.03
N GLN A 20 -16.46 -8.29 12.38
CA GLN A 20 -16.84 -6.92 12.12
C GLN A 20 -16.03 -5.93 12.97
N PRO A 21 -15.64 -4.77 12.41
CA PRO A 21 -15.03 -3.69 13.18
C PRO A 21 -16.00 -3.05 14.18
N THR A 22 -15.51 -2.78 15.39
CA THR A 22 -16.21 -1.98 16.40
C THR A 22 -16.34 -0.52 15.94
N ALA A 23 -17.17 0.27 16.63
CA ALA A 23 -17.31 1.70 16.31
C ALA A 23 -15.98 2.46 16.42
N GLU A 24 -15.18 2.16 17.44
CA GLU A 24 -13.86 2.78 17.61
C GLU A 24 -12.88 2.32 16.53
N GLU A 25 -12.90 1.04 16.14
CA GLU A 25 -12.04 0.55 15.06
C GLU A 25 -12.40 1.22 13.72
N ARG A 26 -13.70 1.42 13.44
CA ARG A 26 -14.17 2.13 12.23
C ARG A 26 -13.76 3.59 12.20
N LYS A 27 -13.72 4.26 13.35
CA LYS A 27 -13.26 5.65 13.46
C LYS A 27 -11.83 5.82 12.93
N TRP A 28 -11.00 4.79 13.05
CA TRP A 28 -9.65 4.73 12.51
C TRP A 28 -9.56 4.01 11.15
N GLU A 29 -10.67 3.97 10.43
CA GLU A 29 -10.78 3.43 9.06
C GLU A 29 -10.42 1.94 8.94
N ALA A 30 -10.64 1.16 10.00
CA ALA A 30 -10.56 -0.30 9.89
C ALA A 30 -11.77 -0.84 9.11
N GLY A 31 -11.53 -1.27 7.86
CA GLY A 31 -12.57 -1.90 7.04
C GLY A 31 -12.82 -3.37 7.37
N ARG A 32 -11.82 -4.05 7.96
CA ARG A 32 -11.90 -5.45 8.40
C ARG A 32 -11.07 -5.69 9.65
N VAL A 33 -11.43 -6.71 10.41
CA VAL A 33 -10.68 -7.18 11.58
C VAL A 33 -10.43 -8.67 11.44
N GLU A 34 -9.16 -9.05 11.57
CA GLU A 34 -8.76 -10.46 11.65
C GLU A 34 -8.88 -10.91 13.11
N ALA A 35 -9.67 -11.94 13.36
CA ALA A 35 -9.85 -12.52 14.68
C ALA A 35 -8.85 -13.67 14.87
N TYR A 36 -8.30 -13.76 16.07
CA TYR A 36 -7.34 -14.80 16.44
C TYR A 36 -7.70 -15.42 17.77
N LYS A 37 -7.37 -16.70 17.96
CA LYS A 37 -7.62 -17.42 19.20
C LYS A 37 -6.33 -18.01 19.76
N CYS A 38 -6.14 -17.85 21.07
CA CYS A 38 -5.00 -18.42 21.78
C CYS A 38 -5.26 -19.91 22.08
N PRO A 39 -4.43 -20.85 21.60
CA PRO A 39 -4.65 -22.27 21.83
C PRO A 39 -4.44 -22.69 23.30
N ASN A 40 -3.66 -21.93 24.07
CA ASN A 40 -3.37 -22.25 25.47
C ASN A 40 -4.44 -21.76 26.46
N CYS A 41 -4.94 -20.53 26.29
CA CYS A 41 -5.91 -19.94 27.24
C CYS A 41 -7.28 -19.62 26.64
N GLY A 42 -7.49 -19.89 25.35
CA GLY A 42 -8.78 -19.69 24.68
C GLY A 42 -9.18 -18.23 24.43
N ARG A 43 -8.41 -17.23 24.89
CA ARG A 43 -8.69 -15.81 24.65
C ARG A 43 -8.67 -15.48 23.17
N GLU A 44 -9.51 -14.52 22.81
CA GLU A 44 -9.54 -13.95 21.46
C GLU A 44 -8.71 -12.67 21.41
N GLU A 45 -7.94 -12.54 20.33
CA GLU A 45 -7.19 -11.34 19.99
C GLU A 45 -7.75 -10.77 18.69
N ARG A 46 -7.83 -9.44 18.63
CA ARG A 46 -8.32 -8.72 17.45
C ARG A 46 -7.15 -8.05 16.75
N PHE A 47 -7.11 -8.13 15.43
CA PHE A 47 -6.14 -7.42 14.61
C PHE A 47 -6.87 -6.57 13.56
N PRO A 48 -7.26 -5.34 13.93
CA PRO A 48 -7.92 -4.42 13.00
C PRO A 48 -6.95 -3.95 11.93
N ARG A 49 -7.40 -3.96 10.67
CA ARG A 49 -6.64 -3.51 9.51
C ARG A 49 -6.90 -2.01 9.28
N TYR A 50 -6.24 -1.17 10.08
CA TYR A 50 -6.42 0.28 10.06
C TYR A 50 -5.88 0.92 8.78
N ASN A 51 -6.63 1.85 8.20
CA ASN A 51 -6.17 2.70 7.09
C ASN A 51 -5.87 4.14 7.51
N HIS A 52 -6.23 4.56 8.72
CA HIS A 52 -5.91 5.91 9.18
C HIS A 52 -4.42 5.99 9.61
N PRO A 53 -3.56 6.75 8.91
CA PRO A 53 -2.11 6.71 9.14
C PRO A 53 -1.71 7.24 10.53
N GLY A 54 -2.48 8.16 11.10
CA GLY A 54 -2.28 8.61 12.48
C GLY A 54 -2.43 7.48 13.52
N LYS A 55 -3.30 6.49 13.27
CA LYS A 55 -3.45 5.33 14.17
C LYS A 55 -2.26 4.39 14.05
N LEU A 56 -1.67 4.30 12.86
CA LEU A 56 -0.53 3.43 12.57
C LEU A 56 0.75 3.88 13.30
N LEU A 57 0.86 5.17 13.64
CA LEU A 57 1.94 5.70 14.50
C LEU A 57 1.85 5.16 15.95
N GLU A 58 0.63 4.87 16.42
CA GLU A 58 0.37 4.28 17.73
C GLU A 58 0.55 2.76 17.70
N THR A 59 -0.07 2.06 16.74
CA THR A 59 -0.05 0.59 16.70
C THR A 59 1.30 0.02 16.30
N ARG A 60 2.07 0.74 15.46
CA ARG A 60 3.43 0.41 15.01
C ARG A 60 3.58 -1.02 14.45
N CYS A 61 2.49 -1.56 13.92
CA CYS A 61 2.43 -2.92 13.41
C CYS A 61 1.43 -3.03 12.26
N GLY A 62 1.61 -4.07 11.45
CA GLY A 62 0.82 -4.26 10.23
C GLY A 62 1.51 -5.15 9.20
N ARG A 63 0.97 -5.18 7.99
CA ARG A 63 1.58 -5.77 6.79
C ARG A 63 1.95 -4.63 5.82
N CYS A 64 2.24 -4.95 4.55
CA CYS A 64 2.70 -3.97 3.56
C CYS A 64 1.78 -2.74 3.47
N GLY A 65 0.45 -2.93 3.52
CA GLY A 65 -0.54 -1.85 3.55
C GLY A 65 -0.29 -0.80 4.63
N GLU A 66 -0.28 -1.23 5.89
CA GLU A 66 -0.06 -0.34 7.03
C GLU A 66 1.34 0.29 6.99
N PHE A 67 2.36 -0.48 6.63
CA PHE A 67 3.72 0.03 6.56
C PHE A 67 3.90 1.08 5.46
N ALA A 68 3.34 0.86 4.27
CA ALA A 68 3.39 1.83 3.17
C ALA A 68 2.66 3.12 3.52
N ASN A 69 1.46 3.00 4.10
CA ASN A 69 0.64 4.15 4.48
C ASN A 69 1.31 4.99 5.60
N CYS A 70 1.80 4.34 6.65
CA CYS A 70 2.54 5.02 7.73
C CYS A 70 3.83 5.67 7.22
N LYS A 71 4.58 4.97 6.34
CA LYS A 71 5.79 5.52 5.71
C LYS A 71 5.48 6.74 4.84
N ALA A 72 4.41 6.69 4.06
CA ALA A 72 3.98 7.82 3.24
C ALA A 72 3.73 9.06 4.11
N LEU A 73 2.99 8.92 5.22
CA LEU A 73 2.75 10.01 6.17
C LEU A 73 4.06 10.59 6.71
N ILE A 74 4.97 9.75 7.19
CA ILE A 74 6.24 10.19 7.80
C ILE A 74 7.08 10.96 6.78
N LEU A 75 7.26 10.43 5.57
CA LEU A 75 8.06 11.07 4.52
C LEU A 75 7.46 12.40 4.07
N ARG A 76 6.13 12.45 3.93
CA ARG A 76 5.42 13.70 3.62
C ARG A 76 5.59 14.74 4.73
N ALA A 77 5.51 14.33 6.00
CA ALA A 77 5.73 15.23 7.14
C ALA A 77 7.17 15.76 7.20
N MET A 78 8.14 15.01 6.67
CA MET A 78 9.53 15.45 6.52
C MET A 78 9.76 16.37 5.32
N GLY A 79 8.74 16.67 4.52
CA GLY A 79 8.82 17.57 3.37
C GLY A 79 9.20 16.91 2.05
N PHE A 80 9.27 15.57 1.98
CA PHE A 80 9.53 14.88 0.72
C PHE A 80 8.30 14.89 -0.19
N GLU A 81 8.53 14.89 -1.50
CA GLU A 81 7.51 14.50 -2.47
C GLU A 81 7.38 12.97 -2.46
N VAL A 82 6.15 12.49 -2.28
CA VAL A 82 5.87 11.07 -2.09
C VAL A 82 4.68 10.67 -2.93
N ARG A 83 4.79 9.53 -3.60
CA ARG A 83 3.66 8.81 -4.18
C ARG A 83 3.39 7.54 -3.37
N HIS A 84 2.12 7.26 -3.09
CA HIS A 84 1.67 5.93 -2.67
C HIS A 84 1.44 5.08 -3.93
N VAL A 85 2.03 3.90 -3.99
CA VAL A 85 1.99 3.04 -5.17
C VAL A 85 1.21 1.77 -4.88
N THR A 86 0.28 1.44 -5.78
CA THR A 86 -0.58 0.26 -5.69
C THR A 86 -0.32 -0.65 -6.87
N ASP A 87 0.12 -1.87 -6.58
CA ASP A 87 0.19 -2.99 -7.50
C ASP A 87 -1.06 -3.85 -7.36
N TRP A 88 -1.78 -4.03 -8.47
CA TRP A 88 -3.02 -4.81 -8.54
C TRP A 88 -2.83 -6.28 -8.20
N THR A 89 -1.60 -6.77 -8.08
CA THR A 89 -1.26 -8.10 -7.60
C THR A 89 -1.02 -8.15 -6.08
N ASP A 90 -1.85 -7.41 -5.32
CA ASP A 90 -1.89 -7.39 -3.85
C ASP A 90 -0.58 -6.92 -3.18
N HIS A 91 -0.04 -5.78 -3.63
CA HIS A 91 1.08 -5.15 -2.94
C HIS A 91 1.04 -3.63 -3.04
N VAL A 92 1.64 -2.96 -2.06
CA VAL A 92 1.73 -1.51 -2.02
C VAL A 92 3.07 -1.07 -1.44
N TRP A 93 3.54 0.10 -1.86
CA TRP A 93 4.78 0.72 -1.38
C TRP A 93 4.72 2.24 -1.62
N VAL A 94 5.85 2.94 -1.43
CA VAL A 94 5.95 4.38 -1.71
C VAL A 94 7.08 4.67 -2.69
N GLU A 95 6.95 5.75 -3.45
CA GLU A 95 8.05 6.36 -4.19
C GLU A 95 8.35 7.73 -3.59
N VAL A 96 9.62 8.12 -3.61
CA VAL A 96 10.09 9.43 -3.14
C VAL A 96 10.81 10.13 -4.29
N PHE A 97 10.49 11.39 -4.57
CA PHE A 97 11.24 12.15 -5.57
C PHE A 97 12.61 12.54 -5.02
N SER A 98 13.66 12.32 -5.81
CA SER A 98 15.02 12.72 -5.49
C SER A 98 15.39 13.93 -6.32
N ASP A 99 15.51 15.11 -5.69
CA ASP A 99 15.93 16.34 -6.37
C ASP A 99 17.33 16.23 -6.97
N SER A 100 18.26 15.55 -6.30
CA SER A 100 19.63 15.37 -6.82
C SER A 100 19.69 14.49 -8.07
N GLN A 101 18.77 13.53 -8.21
CA GLN A 101 18.73 12.61 -9.35
C GLN A 101 17.61 12.94 -10.35
N GLN A 102 16.76 13.92 -10.04
CA GLN A 102 15.60 14.33 -10.85
C GLN A 102 14.71 13.14 -11.25
N ARG A 103 14.46 12.23 -10.31
CA ARG A 103 13.63 11.03 -10.55
C ARG A 103 12.98 10.49 -9.29
N TRP A 104 11.94 9.70 -9.49
CA TRP A 104 11.27 8.92 -8.45
C TRP A 104 12.11 7.70 -8.05
N ILE A 105 12.26 7.50 -6.74
CA ILE A 105 12.98 6.40 -6.11
C ILE A 105 11.97 5.48 -5.43
N HIS A 106 11.95 4.22 -5.83
CA HIS A 106 11.20 3.16 -5.17
C HIS A 106 11.63 3.00 -3.70
N CYS A 107 10.68 2.83 -2.78
CA CYS A 107 10.94 2.63 -1.35
C CYS A 107 9.94 1.63 -0.75
N ASP A 108 10.40 0.41 -0.45
CA ASP A 108 9.56 -0.66 0.12
C ASP A 108 10.30 -1.41 1.23
N GLY A 109 9.70 -1.47 2.42
CA GLY A 109 10.38 -1.97 3.62
C GLY A 109 11.71 -1.23 3.85
N GLY A 110 12.81 -1.98 3.96
CA GLY A 110 14.18 -1.44 4.02
C GLY A 110 14.91 -1.38 2.68
N LYS A 111 14.21 -1.61 1.56
CA LYS A 111 14.78 -1.57 0.20
C LYS A 111 14.45 -0.25 -0.47
N CYS A 112 15.43 0.32 -1.16
CA CYS A 112 15.29 1.54 -1.94
C CYS A 112 15.92 1.36 -3.31
N ASP A 113 15.31 1.94 -4.34
CA ASP A 113 15.78 1.92 -5.72
C ASP A 113 15.91 0.51 -6.34
N GLU A 114 15.06 -0.42 -5.90
CA GLU A 114 15.04 -1.82 -6.38
C GLU A 114 13.77 -2.09 -7.22
N ASN A 115 13.56 -1.33 -8.30
CA ASN A 115 12.32 -1.38 -9.10
C ASN A 115 11.94 -2.79 -9.62
N PHE A 116 12.91 -3.66 -9.88
CA PHE A 116 12.64 -5.01 -10.40
C PHE A 116 12.49 -6.08 -9.32
N LEU A 117 12.40 -5.67 -8.04
CA LEU A 117 12.32 -6.57 -6.90
C LEU A 117 11.20 -7.60 -7.07
N TYR A 118 10.02 -7.11 -7.45
CA TYR A 118 8.79 -7.89 -7.54
C TYR A 118 8.80 -8.89 -8.70
N GLU A 119 9.26 -8.46 -9.87
CA GLU A 119 9.30 -9.31 -11.06
C GLU A 119 10.44 -10.33 -11.01
N ARG A 120 11.64 -9.92 -10.55
CA ARG A 120 12.84 -10.78 -10.58
C ARG A 120 12.93 -11.73 -9.40
N TRP A 121 12.71 -11.24 -8.19
CA TRP A 121 12.93 -12.04 -6.98
C TRP A 121 11.66 -12.72 -6.50
N TRP A 122 10.51 -12.04 -6.57
CA TRP A 122 9.23 -12.62 -6.13
C TRP A 122 8.49 -13.31 -7.27
N GLN A 123 9.01 -13.22 -8.51
CA GLN A 123 8.43 -13.81 -9.71
C GLN A 123 6.96 -13.41 -9.91
N LYS A 124 6.57 -12.20 -9.47
CA LYS A 124 5.20 -11.70 -9.62
C LYS A 124 4.86 -11.54 -11.11
N LYS A 125 3.64 -11.94 -11.47
CA LYS A 125 3.05 -11.69 -12.79
C LYS A 125 2.33 -10.35 -12.78
N LEU A 126 3.10 -9.26 -12.84
CA LEU A 126 2.58 -7.89 -12.73
C LEU A 126 1.55 -7.57 -13.83
N THR A 127 0.62 -6.67 -13.50
CA THR A 127 -0.47 -6.19 -14.37
C THR A 127 -0.54 -4.66 -14.41
N TYR A 128 -1.10 -4.05 -13.37
CA TYR A 128 -1.24 -2.60 -13.23
C TYR A 128 -0.54 -2.15 -11.96
N ILE A 129 0.29 -1.12 -12.08
CA ILE A 129 0.92 -0.45 -10.95
C ILE A 129 0.69 1.05 -11.11
N ILE A 130 -0.15 1.60 -10.25
CA ILE A 130 -0.58 3.00 -10.31
C ILE A 130 -0.06 3.72 -9.07
N ALA A 131 0.53 4.90 -9.30
CA ALA A 131 1.07 5.76 -8.27
C ALA A 131 0.16 6.98 -8.07
N PHE A 132 -0.02 7.37 -6.82
CA PHE A 132 -0.88 8.48 -6.40
C PHE A 132 -0.07 9.43 -5.50
N SER A 133 0.02 10.71 -5.86
CA SER A 133 0.49 11.77 -4.96
C SER A 133 -0.64 12.79 -4.74
N LYS A 134 -0.32 13.90 -4.05
CA LYS A 134 -1.20 15.07 -4.00
C LYS A 134 -1.24 15.90 -5.29
N ASP A 135 -0.31 15.65 -6.21
CA ASP A 135 -0.12 16.48 -7.41
C ASP A 135 -0.45 15.70 -8.70
N GLU A 136 -0.41 14.36 -8.67
CA GLU A 136 -0.66 13.54 -9.85
C GLU A 136 -1.06 12.09 -9.51
N VAL A 137 -1.70 11.46 -10.49
CA VAL A 137 -1.87 10.01 -10.60
C VAL A 137 -1.18 9.54 -11.89
N ALA A 138 -0.35 8.51 -11.78
CA ALA A 138 0.47 8.02 -12.89
C ALA A 138 0.47 6.50 -12.99
N ASP A 139 0.38 5.97 -14.21
CA ASP A 139 0.70 4.56 -14.48
C ASP A 139 2.22 4.40 -14.47
N VAL A 140 2.74 3.72 -13.45
CA VAL A 140 4.17 3.47 -13.26
C VAL A 140 4.55 2.02 -13.57
N THR A 141 3.63 1.23 -14.14
CA THR A 141 3.82 -0.21 -14.42
C THR A 141 5.15 -0.51 -15.11
N TRP A 142 5.51 0.27 -16.12
CA TRP A 142 6.68 0.03 -16.95
C TRP A 142 8.01 0.27 -16.22
N ARG A 143 8.00 1.00 -15.10
CA ARG A 143 9.17 1.18 -14.23
C ARG A 143 9.54 -0.11 -13.51
N TYR A 144 8.55 -0.95 -13.19
CA TYR A 144 8.70 -2.13 -12.33
C TYR A 144 8.82 -3.44 -13.11
N SER A 145 8.78 -3.40 -14.44
CA SER A 145 8.91 -4.58 -15.30
C SER A 145 9.89 -4.31 -16.43
N VAL A 146 10.66 -5.33 -16.81
CA VAL A 146 11.38 -5.36 -18.11
C VAL A 146 10.65 -6.23 -19.14
N LYS A 147 9.65 -7.00 -18.71
CA LYS A 147 8.85 -7.92 -19.53
C LYS A 147 7.57 -7.26 -20.04
N HIS A 148 7.69 -6.08 -20.64
CA HIS A 148 6.55 -5.23 -21.00
C HIS A 148 5.50 -5.95 -21.87
N LYS A 149 5.95 -6.78 -22.83
CA LYS A 149 5.05 -7.55 -23.70
C LYS A 149 4.18 -8.53 -22.90
N GLU A 150 4.77 -9.21 -21.92
CA GLU A 150 4.03 -10.16 -21.08
C GLU A 150 3.06 -9.43 -20.13
N VAL A 151 3.48 -8.27 -19.59
CA VAL A 151 2.62 -7.44 -18.75
C VAL A 151 1.42 -6.93 -19.55
N ALA A 152 1.64 -6.41 -20.76
CA ALA A 152 0.57 -5.95 -21.64
C ALA A 152 -0.48 -7.03 -21.93
N GLN A 153 -0.06 -8.30 -22.10
CA GLN A 153 -0.99 -9.42 -22.29
C GLN A 153 -1.86 -9.72 -21.05
N ARG A 154 -1.43 -9.31 -19.86
CA ARG A 154 -2.18 -9.52 -18.61
C ARG A 154 -3.03 -8.30 -18.20
N ARG A 155 -2.90 -7.18 -18.90
CA ARG A 155 -3.65 -5.94 -18.64
C ARG A 155 -5.02 -5.97 -19.31
N LEU A 156 -5.90 -6.80 -18.75
CA LEU A 156 -7.21 -7.12 -19.33
C LEU A 156 -8.40 -6.50 -18.58
N LEU A 157 -8.17 -5.79 -17.48
CA LEU A 157 -9.27 -5.23 -16.66
C LEU A 157 -9.95 -4.03 -17.32
N VAL A 158 -9.19 -3.23 -18.07
CA VAL A 158 -9.68 -2.02 -18.74
C VAL A 158 -8.94 -1.81 -20.06
N ARG A 159 -9.54 -1.03 -20.97
CA ARG A 159 -8.86 -0.61 -22.21
C ARG A 159 -7.76 0.40 -21.88
N GLU A 160 -6.58 0.27 -22.48
CA GLU A 160 -5.46 1.19 -22.26
C GLU A 160 -5.81 2.65 -22.58
N GLU A 161 -6.58 2.90 -23.65
CA GLU A 161 -7.08 4.23 -23.99
C GLU A 161 -8.04 4.81 -22.95
N TRP A 162 -8.81 3.95 -22.28
CA TRP A 162 -9.68 4.38 -21.18
C TRP A 162 -8.83 4.73 -19.97
N LEU A 163 -7.87 3.87 -19.60
CA LEU A 163 -6.98 4.12 -18.47
C LEU A 163 -6.21 5.43 -18.65
N ALA A 164 -5.58 5.63 -19.80
CA ALA A 164 -4.80 6.85 -20.08
C ALA A 164 -5.66 8.12 -19.97
N ARG A 165 -6.88 8.11 -20.54
CA ARG A 165 -7.80 9.24 -20.44
C ARG A 165 -8.28 9.50 -19.01
N THR A 166 -8.59 8.44 -18.27
CA THR A 166 -9.02 8.54 -16.87
C THR A 166 -7.91 9.14 -16.01
N LEU A 167 -6.67 8.66 -16.14
CA LEU A 167 -5.53 9.20 -15.40
C LEU A 167 -5.27 10.67 -15.76
N GLN A 168 -5.33 11.03 -17.05
CA GLN A 168 -5.20 12.41 -17.49
C GLN A 168 -6.29 13.31 -16.89
N SER A 169 -7.54 12.83 -16.83
CA SER A 169 -8.64 13.62 -16.26
C SER A 169 -8.45 13.95 -14.78
N PHE A 170 -7.86 13.05 -13.99
CA PHE A 170 -7.50 13.34 -12.59
C PHE A 170 -6.42 14.42 -12.51
N ASN A 171 -5.38 14.31 -13.35
CA ASN A 171 -4.28 15.27 -13.38
C ASN A 171 -4.69 16.67 -13.90
N ASP A 172 -5.72 16.75 -14.73
CA ASP A 172 -6.27 18.02 -15.22
C ASP A 172 -7.21 18.66 -14.20
N TRP A 173 -7.97 17.84 -13.45
CA TRP A 173 -8.87 18.31 -12.39
C TRP A 173 -8.11 19.03 -11.27
N ASP A 174 -7.01 18.46 -10.81
CA ASP A 174 -6.21 19.04 -9.72
C ASP A 174 -5.60 20.39 -10.11
N LYS A 175 -5.27 20.59 -11.39
CA LYS A 175 -4.81 21.89 -11.91
C LYS A 175 -5.90 22.95 -11.92
N PHE A 176 -7.17 22.55 -12.12
CA PHE A 176 -8.29 23.48 -12.10
C PHE A 176 -8.58 24.02 -10.69
N GLN A 177 -8.35 23.23 -9.64
CA GLN A 177 -8.52 23.71 -8.25
C GLN A 177 -7.37 24.61 -7.78
N ALA A 178 -6.15 24.44 -8.31
CA ALA A 178 -5.01 25.31 -7.98
C ALA A 178 -5.11 26.72 -8.61
N CYS A 179 -6.02 26.93 -9.56
CA CYS A 179 -6.27 28.21 -10.24
C CYS A 179 -7.49 28.98 -9.69
N LEU A 180 -8.18 28.44 -8.68
CA LEU A 180 -9.29 29.09 -7.95
C LEU A 180 -8.83 29.50 -6.55
#